data_AF-A0A077ATR3-F1
#
_entry.id   AF-A0A077ATR3-F1
#
_cell.length_a   1.000
_cell.length_b   1.000
_cell.length_c   1.000
_cell.angle_alpha   90.00
_cell.angle_beta   90.00
_cell.angle_gamma   90.00
#
_symmetry.space_group_name_H-M   'P 1'
#
loop_
_entity.id
_entity.type
_entity.pdbx_description
1 polymer ?
#
loop_
_entity_poly.entity_id
_entity_poly.type
_entity_poly.pdbx_seq_one_letter_code
_entity_poly.pdbx_strand_id
1 'polypeptide(L)'
;MVRTRFFSFIICVLLNPSLCGFALEIEENLETSLHKRRITIDTSTESKNISHNHPSKRRKIERNFDSKSLKEVSCKKIPLSSYEDEIEKSLIEVLPMEIMLEIFKKLSLSDIVQSSQACWEWRILSEEPQLWKTVRQTIHGDYSESEATKENAKRHWLRIVVNTLSDLEKIEYLVTKYQLNNGHPFEGYKNLPLFRAEVPILRIKERAAQGYEVAIEAVIKWRMEGINTKEGEIIEKNPQAAFEFNEHLVMQRNEKALMRKIEGLAHGRWGYDKDPKAAFKLNEYLVGQGSETAINRKIEGYARGWWGYHKNPKSAFKLNERLVGQGSETAISRKIEGYARGWWGYHKNPKVAFEFNERLVGQDNEKALMRKIEGLAHGRWGYDKDPKAAATLIDYLATQGNEWAIEQKIFGLCGYNNDDSTYQPAANPKAAVEFNERLVKQGNERAFIRKIEGLNKGLSGYKRDPKAAFDLNEGLVKQGKQAAIIRKIENLKSREASHYKRFKGMPNLKDWIEKEALKGSRWARYLKAQGLKYGTFGFKMNRALAIKYIRNHGIPY
;
A
#
# COMPACT_ATOMS: atom_id res chain seq x y z
N MET A 1 -7.97 -17.09 44.51
CA MET A 1 -8.48 -15.89 43.82
C MET A 1 -7.94 -14.54 44.34
N VAL A 2 -7.23 -14.47 45.48
CA VAL A 2 -6.71 -13.20 46.03
C VAL A 2 -5.25 -12.89 45.59
N ARG A 3 -4.46 -13.88 45.16
CA ARG A 3 -3.04 -13.69 44.76
C ARG A 3 -2.81 -13.11 43.36
N THR A 4 -3.76 -13.24 42.43
CA THR A 4 -3.62 -12.69 41.06
C THR A 4 -3.86 -11.18 41.00
N ARG A 5 -4.61 -10.63 41.96
CA ARG A 5 -4.88 -9.18 42.04
C ARG A 5 -3.72 -8.38 42.63
N PHE A 6 -2.86 -9.01 43.43
CA PHE A 6 -1.72 -8.34 44.08
C PHE A 6 -0.59 -8.05 43.08
N PHE A 7 -0.35 -8.94 42.12
CA PHE A 7 0.65 -8.73 41.05
C PHE A 7 0.22 -7.70 40.00
N SER A 8 -1.08 -7.65 39.66
CA SER A 8 -1.61 -6.55 38.85
C SER A 8 -1.51 -5.20 39.58
N PHE A 9 -1.58 -5.17 40.91
CA PHE A 9 -1.52 -3.93 41.68
C PHE A 9 -0.09 -3.33 41.72
N ILE A 10 0.96 -4.16 41.83
CA ILE A 10 2.35 -3.67 41.82
C ILE A 10 2.75 -3.10 40.44
N ILE A 11 2.24 -3.67 39.35
CA ILE A 11 2.47 -3.13 37.99
C ILE A 11 1.57 -1.89 37.73
N CYS A 12 0.35 -1.85 38.28
CA CYS A 12 -0.55 -0.70 38.14
C CYS A 12 -0.16 0.52 38.98
N VAL A 13 0.53 0.36 40.12
CA VAL A 13 0.91 1.48 41.01
C VAL A 13 2.15 2.23 40.48
N LEU A 14 2.93 1.63 39.58
CA LEU A 14 4.11 2.27 38.96
C LEU A 14 3.84 2.87 37.57
N LEU A 15 2.67 2.67 36.97
CA LEU A 15 2.33 3.19 35.64
C LEU A 15 0.95 3.87 35.68
N ASN A 16 0.99 5.19 35.85
CA ASN A 16 -0.16 6.08 35.85
C ASN A 16 -0.86 6.07 34.46
N PRO A 17 -2.18 5.86 34.34
CA PRO A 17 -2.86 5.85 33.06
C PRO A 17 -3.38 7.26 32.72
N SER A 18 -2.64 8.01 31.91
CA SER A 18 -3.20 9.11 31.14
C SER A 18 -2.90 8.95 29.65
N LEU A 19 -3.98 9.07 28.87
CA LEU A 19 -4.09 8.67 27.48
C LEU A 19 -3.44 9.69 26.52
N CYS A 20 -2.87 9.17 25.42
CA CYS A 20 -2.64 9.79 24.11
C CYS A 20 -1.41 10.68 23.85
N GLY A 21 -0.54 11.01 24.81
CA GLY A 21 0.63 11.89 24.57
C GLY A 21 1.99 11.20 24.33
N PHE A 22 2.26 10.10 25.02
CA PHE A 22 3.65 9.82 25.42
C PHE A 22 4.54 9.06 24.44
N ALA A 23 4.00 8.37 23.43
CA ALA A 23 4.83 7.57 22.51
C ALA A 23 5.65 8.43 21.52
N LEU A 24 5.25 9.66 21.24
CA LEU A 24 6.00 10.60 20.39
C LEU A 24 6.98 11.44 21.20
N GLU A 25 6.62 11.79 22.43
CA GLU A 25 7.45 12.57 23.35
C GLU A 25 8.73 11.81 23.74
N ILE A 26 8.71 10.48 23.74
CA ILE A 26 9.91 9.66 23.98
C ILE A 26 10.85 9.64 22.77
N GLU A 27 10.35 9.61 21.52
CA GLU A 27 11.22 9.71 20.32
C GLU A 27 11.82 11.12 20.18
N GLU A 28 11.05 12.17 20.48
CA GLU A 28 11.50 13.57 20.43
C GLU A 28 12.53 13.88 21.54
N ASN A 29 12.35 13.30 22.74
CA ASN A 29 13.34 13.38 23.82
C ASN A 29 14.62 12.56 23.54
N LEU A 30 14.52 11.46 22.79
CA LEU A 30 15.67 10.66 22.36
C LEU A 30 16.48 11.37 21.27
N GLU A 31 15.85 12.00 20.28
CA GLU A 31 16.57 12.79 19.27
C GLU A 31 17.23 14.03 19.89
N THR A 32 16.57 14.70 20.84
CA THR A 32 17.15 15.83 21.58
C THR A 32 18.34 15.39 22.47
N SER A 33 18.26 14.20 23.07
CA SER A 33 19.33 13.60 23.87
C SER A 33 20.53 13.14 23.02
N LEU A 34 20.27 12.55 21.85
CA LEU A 34 21.31 12.13 20.91
C LEU A 34 21.98 13.32 20.23
N HIS A 35 21.26 14.40 19.95
CA HIS A 35 21.84 15.64 19.41
C HIS A 35 22.72 16.35 20.46
N LYS A 36 22.30 16.39 21.74
CA LYS A 36 23.14 16.87 22.84
C LYS A 36 24.38 16.01 23.06
N ARG A 37 24.28 14.68 22.95
CA ARG A 37 25.45 13.78 23.03
C ARG A 37 26.41 13.96 21.85
N ARG A 38 25.93 14.21 20.63
CA ARG A 38 26.79 14.50 19.46
C ARG A 38 27.58 15.80 19.63
N ILE A 39 26.93 16.86 20.11
CA ILE A 39 27.60 18.16 20.42
C ILE A 39 28.64 18.01 21.54
N THR A 40 28.39 17.11 22.50
CA THR A 40 29.34 16.85 23.61
C THR A 40 30.53 15.98 23.19
N ILE A 41 30.38 15.14 22.16
CA ILE A 41 31.47 14.30 21.64
C ILE A 41 32.39 15.12 20.71
N ASP A 42 31.84 15.98 19.85
CA ASP A 42 32.63 16.83 18.95
C ASP A 42 33.44 17.90 19.71
N THR A 43 33.02 18.30 20.91
CA THR A 43 33.79 19.23 21.77
C THR A 43 34.88 18.56 22.61
N SER A 44 35.01 17.23 22.58
CA SER A 44 36.03 16.48 23.32
C SER A 44 37.21 15.98 22.46
N THR A 45 37.18 16.22 21.15
CA THR A 45 38.20 15.70 20.21
C THR A 45 39.02 16.78 19.48
N GLU A 46 38.98 18.03 19.93
CA GLU A 46 39.88 19.09 19.47
C GLU A 46 40.47 19.86 20.65
N SER A 47 41.59 19.38 21.19
CA SER A 47 42.59 20.25 21.86
C SER A 47 43.94 19.55 22.05
N LYS A 48 44.76 19.54 21.00
CA LYS A 48 46.22 19.60 21.14
C LYS A 48 46.79 20.61 20.14
N ASN A 49 47.54 21.57 20.71
CA ASN A 49 48.51 22.49 20.11
C ASN A 49 47.97 23.77 19.43
N ILE A 50 48.14 24.94 20.07
CA ILE A 50 49.23 25.92 19.85
C ILE A 50 49.01 27.19 20.72
N SER A 51 49.98 27.43 21.61
CA SER A 51 50.68 28.65 22.06
C SER A 51 50.16 30.11 21.83
N HIS A 52 50.23 30.87 22.94
CA HIS A 52 50.52 32.32 23.17
C HIS A 52 49.63 33.46 22.60
N ASN A 53 48.92 34.22 23.45
CA ASN A 53 49.41 35.41 24.20
C ASN A 53 48.28 36.24 24.89
N HIS A 54 48.36 36.34 26.24
CA HIS A 54 48.14 37.50 27.14
C HIS A 54 46.80 38.31 27.20
N PRO A 55 46.55 39.15 28.25
CA PRO A 55 45.52 38.87 29.28
C PRO A 55 44.42 39.95 29.43
N SER A 56 43.34 39.68 30.19
CA SER A 56 42.87 40.58 31.27
C SER A 56 41.63 40.10 32.04
N LYS A 57 41.73 40.32 33.36
CA LYS A 57 40.69 40.73 34.33
C LYS A 57 39.61 39.73 34.79
N ARG A 58 39.94 39.14 35.96
CA ARG A 58 39.09 38.84 37.13
C ARG A 58 37.75 39.59 37.21
N ARG A 59 36.69 38.85 37.60
CA ARG A 59 35.83 39.21 38.75
C ARG A 59 35.28 37.95 39.43
N LYS A 60 35.61 37.84 40.73
CA LYS A 60 35.05 36.93 41.74
C LYS A 60 33.55 37.17 41.91
N ILE A 61 32.77 36.11 42.12
CA ILE A 61 31.75 36.06 43.19
C ILE A 61 31.75 34.63 43.76
N GLU A 62 32.32 34.48 44.96
CA GLU A 62 32.03 33.39 45.89
C GLU A 62 30.74 33.72 46.64
N ARG A 63 29.86 32.74 46.87
CA ARG A 63 29.11 32.65 48.14
C ARG A 63 28.96 31.20 48.55
N ASN A 64 29.60 30.92 49.68
CA ASN A 64 29.41 29.76 50.55
C ASN A 64 27.94 29.67 51.02
N PHE A 65 27.46 28.46 51.24
CA PHE A 65 26.55 28.20 52.35
C PHE A 65 26.98 26.96 53.11
N ASP A 66 26.96 27.15 54.42
CA ASP A 66 27.69 26.46 55.46
C ASP A 66 26.89 25.26 55.99
N SER A 67 27.63 24.22 56.37
CA SER A 67 27.13 22.98 56.93
C SER A 67 27.42 22.96 58.43
N LYS A 68 26.38 22.97 59.28
CA LYS A 68 26.44 22.36 60.62
C LYS A 68 25.09 22.34 61.32
N SER A 69 24.62 21.14 61.59
CA SER A 69 24.46 20.58 62.95
C SER A 69 23.26 19.63 63.00
N LEU A 70 23.50 18.41 63.45
CA LEU A 70 22.73 17.79 64.53
C LEU A 70 23.47 16.56 65.03
N LYS A 71 23.37 16.40 66.35
CA LYS A 71 24.25 15.65 67.24
C LYS A 71 24.01 14.14 67.19
N GLU A 72 25.08 13.44 67.48
CA GLU A 72 25.16 12.01 67.75
C GLU A 72 24.25 11.58 68.90
N VAL A 73 23.48 10.50 68.67
CA VAL A 73 23.01 9.61 69.73
C VAL A 73 23.64 8.25 69.45
N SER A 74 24.55 7.87 70.36
CA SER A 74 25.25 6.59 70.38
C SER A 74 24.26 5.45 70.65
N CYS A 75 24.10 4.55 69.69
CA CYS A 75 23.55 3.22 69.91
C CYS A 75 24.54 2.17 69.43
N LYS A 76 24.81 1.21 70.32
CA LYS A 76 25.81 0.15 70.20
C LYS A 76 25.68 -0.60 68.88
N LYS A 77 26.79 -0.71 68.15
CA LYS A 77 26.96 -1.58 66.98
C LYS A 77 26.69 -3.03 67.38
N ILE A 78 25.57 -3.58 66.92
CA ILE A 78 25.42 -5.01 66.68
C ILE A 78 25.88 -5.22 65.23
N PRO A 79 26.81 -6.14 64.93
CA PRO A 79 27.16 -6.43 63.56
C PRO A 79 25.99 -7.18 62.91
N LEU A 80 25.15 -6.48 62.15
CA LEU A 80 24.38 -7.11 61.07
C LEU A 80 25.37 -7.43 59.95
N SER A 81 26.09 -8.53 60.12
CA SER A 81 26.77 -9.18 59.02
C SER A 81 25.74 -9.93 58.17
N SER A 82 25.86 -9.75 56.85
CA SER A 82 25.63 -10.78 55.82
C SER A 82 24.22 -11.11 55.32
N TYR A 83 23.20 -10.25 55.48
CA TYR A 83 21.88 -10.55 54.87
C TYR A 83 21.28 -9.48 53.94
N GLU A 84 21.92 -8.33 53.76
CA GLU A 84 21.39 -7.26 52.88
C GLU A 84 22.04 -7.22 51.49
N ASP A 85 23.25 -7.76 51.31
CA ASP A 85 23.93 -7.78 50.00
C ASP A 85 23.53 -8.96 49.08
N GLU A 86 22.77 -9.96 49.59
CA GLU A 86 22.30 -11.11 48.79
C GLU A 86 20.83 -11.01 48.34
N ILE A 87 20.06 -10.04 48.85
CA ILE A 87 18.62 -9.91 48.53
C ILE A 87 18.35 -8.85 47.44
N GLU A 88 19.33 -8.02 47.09
CA GLU A 88 19.20 -7.05 45.99
C GLU A 88 19.74 -7.54 44.63
N LYS A 89 19.96 -8.85 44.46
CA LYS A 89 19.70 -9.47 43.15
C LYS A 89 18.20 -9.48 42.93
N SER A 90 17.70 -8.34 42.47
CA SER A 90 16.40 -8.12 41.81
C SER A 90 15.64 -9.43 41.61
N LEU A 91 14.54 -9.66 42.34
CA LEU A 91 13.64 -10.81 42.17
C LEU A 91 13.22 -11.06 40.70
N ILE A 92 13.41 -10.06 39.83
CA ILE A 92 13.18 -10.13 38.39
C ILE A 92 14.28 -10.95 37.66
N GLU A 93 15.52 -11.00 38.16
CA GLU A 93 16.60 -11.85 37.63
C GLU A 93 16.38 -13.35 37.89
N VAL A 94 15.38 -13.72 38.70
CA VAL A 94 15.13 -15.10 39.17
C VAL A 94 13.94 -15.76 38.46
N LEU A 95 13.16 -15.02 37.65
CA LEU A 95 12.03 -15.62 36.94
C LEU A 95 12.50 -16.37 35.68
N PRO A 96 12.10 -17.65 35.50
CA PRO A 96 12.37 -18.37 34.26
C PRO A 96 11.85 -17.63 33.03
N MET A 97 12.58 -17.73 31.92
CA MET A 97 12.27 -17.05 30.66
C MET A 97 10.84 -17.33 30.18
N GLU A 98 10.35 -18.55 30.41
CA GLU A 98 9.02 -19.00 30.06
C GLU A 98 7.93 -18.25 30.83
N ILE A 99 8.14 -17.99 32.12
CA ILE A 99 7.20 -17.23 32.96
C ILE A 99 7.18 -15.77 32.54
N MET A 100 8.36 -15.21 32.25
CA MET A 100 8.49 -13.84 31.75
C MET A 100 7.80 -13.67 30.39
N LEU A 101 7.93 -14.65 29.50
CA LEU A 101 7.23 -14.66 28.23
C LEU A 101 5.71 -14.69 28.42
N GLU A 102 5.19 -15.49 29.36
CA GLU A 102 3.76 -15.49 29.70
C GLU A 102 3.27 -14.16 30.27
N ILE A 103 4.11 -13.44 31.05
CA ILE A 103 3.81 -12.08 31.51
C ILE A 103 3.76 -11.13 30.31
N PHE A 104 4.77 -11.13 29.45
CA PHE A 104 4.86 -10.26 28.27
C PHE A 104 3.69 -10.48 27.30
N LYS A 105 3.20 -11.72 27.17
CA LYS A 105 2.00 -12.04 26.36
C LYS A 105 0.72 -11.36 26.87
N LYS A 106 0.68 -10.88 28.12
CA LYS A 106 -0.47 -10.15 28.71
C LYS A 106 -0.32 -8.64 28.64
N LEU A 107 0.86 -8.14 28.32
CA LEU A 107 1.14 -6.71 28.23
C LEU A 107 0.55 -6.09 26.96
N SER A 108 0.21 -4.80 27.03
CA SER A 108 -0.13 -4.06 25.82
C SER A 108 1.11 -3.86 24.95
N LEU A 109 0.95 -3.55 23.67
CA LEU A 109 2.09 -3.29 22.79
C LEU A 109 2.99 -2.16 23.33
N SER A 110 2.39 -1.13 23.92
CA SER A 110 3.14 -0.02 24.54
C SER A 110 3.97 -0.51 25.71
N ASP A 111 3.37 -1.33 26.58
CA ASP A 111 4.04 -1.85 27.77
C ASP A 111 5.17 -2.80 27.40
N ILE A 112 4.98 -3.67 26.38
CA ILE A 112 6.05 -4.54 25.86
C ILE A 112 7.26 -3.70 25.41
N VAL A 113 7.01 -2.61 24.68
CA VAL A 113 8.09 -1.73 24.19
C VAL A 113 8.78 -1.02 25.35
N GLN A 114 8.03 -0.49 26.32
CA GLN A 114 8.61 0.18 27.49
C GLN A 114 9.40 -0.80 28.37
N SER A 115 8.84 -1.98 28.66
CA SER A 115 9.53 -3.04 29.38
C SER A 115 10.83 -3.45 28.67
N SER A 116 10.85 -3.53 27.35
CA SER A 116 12.09 -3.88 26.62
C SER A 116 13.25 -2.89 26.81
N GLN A 117 12.99 -1.70 27.37
CA GLN A 117 14.00 -0.69 27.67
C GLN A 117 14.53 -0.76 29.11
N ALA A 118 13.89 -1.54 29.99
CA ALA A 118 14.24 -1.60 31.40
C ALA A 118 15.55 -2.37 31.65
N CYS A 119 15.73 -3.53 30.99
CA CYS A 119 16.95 -4.32 31.09
C CYS A 119 17.22 -5.15 29.81
N TRP A 120 18.40 -5.75 29.73
CA TRP A 120 18.86 -6.52 28.57
C TRP A 120 18.06 -7.81 28.35
N GLU A 121 17.70 -8.52 29.43
CA GLU A 121 16.93 -9.76 29.40
C GLU A 121 15.53 -9.52 28.86
N TRP A 122 14.89 -8.43 29.28
CA TRP A 122 13.57 -8.01 28.80
C TRP A 122 13.62 -7.55 27.35
N ARG A 123 14.75 -6.98 26.92
CA ARG A 123 14.99 -6.69 25.51
C ARG A 123 15.05 -7.97 24.68
N ILE A 124 15.80 -8.99 25.13
CA ILE A 124 15.87 -10.31 24.46
C ILE A 124 14.47 -10.92 24.36
N LEU A 125 13.71 -10.95 25.47
CA LEU A 125 12.33 -11.42 25.50
C LEU A 125 11.43 -10.69 24.51
N SER A 126 11.63 -9.39 24.33
CA SER A 126 10.87 -8.59 23.36
C SER A 126 11.18 -8.93 21.91
N GLU A 127 12.22 -9.73 21.63
CA GLU A 127 12.55 -10.21 20.28
C GLU A 127 12.08 -11.66 20.05
N GLU A 128 11.50 -12.32 21.05
CA GLU A 128 11.05 -13.71 20.94
C GLU A 128 9.89 -13.88 19.93
N PRO A 129 10.02 -14.73 18.89
CA PRO A 129 8.98 -14.90 17.87
C PRO A 129 7.62 -15.35 18.42
N GLN A 130 7.62 -16.16 19.48
CA GLN A 130 6.38 -16.67 20.10
C GLN A 130 5.59 -15.55 20.79
N LEU A 131 6.27 -14.53 21.31
CA LEU A 131 5.63 -13.33 21.84
C LEU A 131 4.83 -12.65 20.72
N TRP A 132 5.48 -12.39 19.60
CA TRP A 132 4.88 -11.65 18.50
C TRP A 132 3.75 -12.40 17.79
N LYS A 133 3.81 -13.74 17.73
CA LYS A 133 2.66 -14.56 17.31
C LYS A 133 1.46 -14.38 18.22
N THR A 134 1.68 -14.31 19.53
CA THR A 134 0.61 -14.09 20.53
C THR A 134 0.08 -12.66 20.44
N VAL A 135 0.97 -11.67 20.41
CA VAL A 135 0.64 -10.24 20.27
C VAL A 135 -0.18 -10.01 19.00
N ARG A 136 0.21 -10.62 17.88
CA ARG A 136 -0.55 -10.59 16.62
C ARG A 136 -2.00 -11.00 16.80
N GLN A 137 -2.27 -12.07 17.55
CA GLN A 137 -3.65 -12.53 17.80
C GLN A 137 -4.43 -11.48 18.62
N THR A 138 -3.80 -10.94 19.67
CA THR A 138 -4.38 -9.93 20.57
C THR A 138 -4.71 -8.62 19.86
N ILE A 139 -3.80 -8.12 19.01
CA ILE A 139 -4.00 -6.84 18.30
C ILE A 139 -4.76 -7.01 16.98
N HIS A 140 -5.12 -8.24 16.60
CA HIS A 140 -5.66 -8.58 15.30
C HIS A 140 -4.74 -8.14 14.14
N GLY A 141 -3.46 -8.51 14.19
CA GLY A 141 -2.41 -8.09 13.26
C GLY A 141 -2.74 -8.28 11.78
N ASP A 142 -2.27 -7.37 10.93
CA ASP A 142 -2.51 -7.32 9.47
C ASP A 142 -1.59 -8.15 8.58
N TYR A 143 -0.75 -8.95 9.20
CA TYR A 143 0.23 -9.82 8.57
C TYR A 143 -0.08 -11.28 8.87
N SER A 144 0.54 -12.22 8.15
CA SER A 144 0.41 -13.66 8.41
C SER A 144 1.10 -14.06 9.72
N GLU A 145 0.83 -15.27 10.23
CA GLU A 145 1.51 -15.76 11.43
C GLU A 145 3.02 -15.94 11.21
N SER A 146 3.42 -16.35 10.01
CA SER A 146 4.83 -16.45 9.60
C SER A 146 5.56 -15.11 9.57
N GLU A 147 4.83 -14.00 9.46
CA GLU A 147 5.36 -12.64 9.44
C GLU A 147 5.24 -11.95 10.81
N ALA A 148 4.93 -12.70 11.88
CA ALA A 148 4.73 -12.13 13.20
C ALA A 148 6.04 -11.70 13.87
N THR A 149 6.46 -10.47 13.52
CA THR A 149 7.64 -9.81 14.06
C THR A 149 7.28 -8.52 14.81
N LYS A 150 8.21 -8.04 15.63
CA LYS A 150 8.14 -6.74 16.32
C LYS A 150 7.86 -5.60 15.36
N GLU A 151 8.56 -5.55 14.23
CA GLU A 151 8.44 -4.52 13.21
C GLU A 151 7.05 -4.52 12.56
N ASN A 152 6.51 -5.70 12.26
CA ASN A 152 5.17 -5.80 11.69
C ASN A 152 4.09 -5.45 12.71
N ALA A 153 4.26 -5.82 13.98
CA ALA A 153 3.39 -5.34 15.06
C ALA A 153 3.44 -3.81 15.22
N LYS A 154 4.64 -3.21 15.17
CA LYS A 154 4.83 -1.75 15.20
C LYS A 154 4.13 -1.09 14.01
N ARG A 155 4.34 -1.57 12.78
CA ARG A 155 3.68 -1.04 11.58
C ARG A 155 2.16 -1.14 11.66
N HIS A 156 1.64 -2.28 12.09
CA HIS A 156 0.21 -2.48 12.29
C HIS A 156 -0.38 -1.47 13.27
N TRP A 157 0.25 -1.31 14.43
CA TRP A 157 -0.19 -0.34 15.43
C TRP A 157 -0.12 1.09 14.93
N LEU A 158 0.95 1.47 14.24
CA LEU A 158 1.08 2.81 13.65
C LEU A 158 -0.02 3.08 12.61
N ARG A 159 -0.42 2.07 11.82
CA ARG A 159 -1.58 2.20 10.93
C ARG A 159 -2.88 2.42 11.70
N ILE A 160 -3.08 1.75 12.83
CA ILE A 160 -4.24 2.01 13.70
C ILE A 160 -4.20 3.45 14.22
N VAL A 161 -3.05 3.90 14.71
CA VAL A 161 -2.85 5.28 15.20
C VAL A 161 -3.20 6.27 14.11
N VAL A 162 -2.60 6.16 12.92
CA VAL A 162 -2.89 7.00 11.76
C VAL A 162 -4.38 6.99 11.40
N ASN A 163 -5.05 5.84 11.52
CA ASN A 163 -6.49 5.77 11.26
C ASN A 163 -7.32 6.57 12.29
N THR A 164 -6.80 6.81 13.49
CA THR A 164 -7.48 7.59 14.52
C THR A 164 -7.12 9.08 14.52
N LEU A 165 -6.06 9.48 13.82
CA LEU A 165 -5.61 10.86 13.77
C LEU A 165 -6.50 11.74 12.88
N SER A 166 -6.39 13.05 13.09
CA SER A 166 -6.99 14.12 12.27
C SER A 166 -5.97 15.12 11.76
N ASP A 167 -4.83 15.16 12.43
CA ASP A 167 -3.69 16.02 12.15
C ASP A 167 -2.99 15.51 10.89
N LEU A 168 -3.04 16.30 9.82
CA LEU A 168 -2.54 15.93 8.51
C LEU A 168 -1.02 15.79 8.50
N GLU A 169 -0.31 16.70 9.15
CA GLU A 169 1.16 16.70 9.21
C GLU A 169 1.66 15.47 9.97
N LYS A 170 1.00 15.14 11.08
CA LYS A 170 1.33 13.96 11.87
C LYS A 170 1.01 12.66 11.14
N ILE A 171 -0.12 12.59 10.43
CA ILE A 171 -0.47 11.45 9.58
C ILE A 171 0.63 11.26 8.53
N GLU A 172 0.96 12.32 7.81
CA GLU A 172 1.93 12.31 6.73
C GLU A 172 3.33 11.93 7.21
N TYR A 173 3.78 12.48 8.34
CA TYR A 173 5.03 12.10 9.00
C TYR A 173 5.08 10.61 9.30
N LEU A 174 4.05 10.07 9.96
CA LEU A 174 4.03 8.65 10.35
C LEU A 174 3.96 7.71 9.14
N VAL A 175 3.11 8.04 8.15
CA VAL A 175 2.97 7.27 6.91
C VAL A 175 4.31 7.20 6.18
N THR A 176 5.00 8.33 6.10
CA THR A 176 6.30 8.47 5.42
C THR A 176 7.42 7.77 6.17
N LYS A 177 7.67 8.16 7.43
CA LYS A 177 8.78 7.66 8.25
C LYS A 177 8.76 6.14 8.36
N TYR A 178 7.57 5.56 8.46
CA TYR A 178 7.39 4.13 8.69
C TYR A 178 6.91 3.34 7.46
N GLN A 179 6.82 3.97 6.29
CA GLN A 179 6.37 3.37 5.03
C GLN A 179 5.06 2.58 5.18
N LEU A 180 4.08 3.17 5.86
CA LEU A 180 2.89 2.44 6.31
C LEU A 180 2.00 1.94 5.17
N ASN A 181 2.18 2.44 3.94
CA ASN A 181 1.46 1.96 2.76
C ASN A 181 1.99 0.63 2.19
N ASN A 182 3.20 0.19 2.55
CA ASN A 182 3.79 -1.01 2.01
C ASN A 182 3.12 -2.28 2.56
N GLY A 183 2.55 -3.12 1.71
CA GLY A 183 1.89 -4.37 2.12
C GLY A 183 0.64 -4.12 2.98
N HIS A 184 -0.19 -3.14 2.62
CA HIS A 184 -1.40 -2.82 3.36
C HIS A 184 -2.48 -3.91 3.19
N PRO A 185 -3.08 -4.45 4.28
CA PRO A 185 -4.01 -5.60 4.22
C PRO A 185 -5.32 -5.32 3.46
N PHE A 186 -5.68 -4.04 3.36
CA PHE A 186 -6.93 -3.59 2.76
C PHE A 186 -6.71 -2.85 1.45
N GLU A 187 -5.56 -3.02 0.81
CA GLU A 187 -5.20 -2.30 -0.42
C GLU A 187 -6.30 -2.41 -1.49
N GLY A 188 -6.85 -3.62 -1.72
CA GLY A 188 -7.93 -3.77 -2.71
C GLY A 188 -9.31 -3.27 -2.26
N TYR A 189 -9.46 -2.73 -1.04
CA TYR A 189 -10.65 -1.99 -0.61
C TYR A 189 -10.45 -0.47 -0.63
N LYS A 190 -9.18 0.02 -0.61
CA LYS A 190 -8.86 1.45 -0.63
C LYS A 190 -9.42 2.16 -1.87
N ASN A 191 -9.44 1.44 -3.00
CA ASN A 191 -9.88 1.95 -4.30
C ASN A 191 -11.37 1.75 -4.58
N LEU A 192 -12.15 1.20 -3.64
CA LEU A 192 -13.60 1.17 -3.81
C LEU A 192 -14.07 2.61 -4.04
N PRO A 193 -14.91 2.88 -5.07
CA PRO A 193 -15.41 4.22 -5.37
C PRO A 193 -16.26 4.67 -4.17
N LEU A 194 -15.58 5.36 -3.27
CA LEU A 194 -16.06 5.93 -2.01
C LEU A 194 -16.47 7.40 -2.23
N PHE A 195 -16.13 7.96 -3.39
CA PHE A 195 -16.25 9.36 -3.71
C PHE A 195 -17.50 9.58 -4.55
N ARG A 196 -18.62 9.92 -3.87
CA ARG A 196 -19.56 10.87 -4.46
C ARG A 196 -19.03 12.27 -4.19
N ALA A 197 -19.49 13.25 -4.96
CA ALA A 197 -19.10 14.67 -4.89
C ALA A 197 -19.48 15.40 -3.58
N GLU A 198 -19.71 14.66 -2.49
CA GLU A 198 -20.30 15.11 -1.21
C GLU A 198 -19.37 14.81 -0.02
N VAL A 199 -18.11 14.41 -0.26
CA VAL A 199 -17.13 14.21 0.80
C VAL A 199 -16.44 15.55 1.10
N PRO A 200 -16.46 16.06 2.35
CA PRO A 200 -15.82 17.33 2.70
C PRO A 200 -14.34 17.35 2.33
N ILE A 201 -13.84 18.50 1.85
CA ILE A 201 -12.45 18.70 1.37
C ILE A 201 -11.42 18.18 2.38
N LEU A 202 -11.62 18.48 3.68
CA LEU A 202 -10.73 18.05 4.75
C LEU A 202 -10.51 16.52 4.77
N ARG A 203 -11.51 15.73 4.37
CA ARG A 203 -11.42 14.26 4.33
C ARG A 203 -10.62 13.76 3.15
N ILE A 204 -10.72 14.46 2.03
CA ILE A 204 -9.91 14.16 0.86
C ILE A 204 -8.45 14.51 1.16
N LYS A 205 -8.17 15.63 1.85
CA LYS A 205 -6.83 15.94 2.37
C LYS A 205 -6.31 14.88 3.34
N GLU A 206 -7.13 14.40 4.27
CA GLU A 206 -6.75 13.33 5.22
C GLU A 206 -6.37 12.03 4.50
N ARG A 207 -7.15 11.64 3.49
CA ARG A 207 -6.83 10.47 2.66
C ARG A 207 -5.61 10.68 1.78
N ALA A 208 -5.40 11.89 1.27
CA ALA A 208 -4.19 12.21 0.53
C ALA A 208 -2.95 12.07 1.42
N ALA A 209 -3.00 12.55 2.67
CA ALA A 209 -1.93 12.37 3.67
C ALA A 209 -1.70 10.89 4.04
N GLN A 210 -2.74 10.06 3.95
CA GLN A 210 -2.63 8.60 4.09
C GLN A 210 -2.05 7.90 2.84
N GLY A 211 -1.83 8.62 1.73
CA GLY A 211 -1.29 8.06 0.48
C GLY A 211 -2.34 7.51 -0.50
N TYR A 212 -3.62 7.86 -0.34
CA TYR A 212 -4.65 7.43 -1.28
C TYR A 212 -4.53 8.22 -2.59
N GLU A 213 -4.19 7.53 -3.67
CA GLU A 213 -3.81 8.17 -4.94
C GLU A 213 -4.93 9.00 -5.58
N VAL A 214 -6.16 8.51 -5.56
CA VAL A 214 -7.33 9.26 -6.07
C VAL A 214 -7.53 10.56 -5.29
N ALA A 215 -7.25 10.56 -3.98
CA ALA A 215 -7.34 11.74 -3.15
C ALA A 215 -6.17 12.70 -3.41
N ILE A 216 -4.95 12.18 -3.61
CA ILE A 216 -3.78 12.97 -4.02
C ILE A 216 -4.06 13.70 -5.35
N GLU A 217 -4.57 12.98 -6.36
CA GLU A 217 -4.93 13.55 -7.66
C GLU A 217 -6.00 14.64 -7.52
N ALA A 218 -7.02 14.42 -6.69
CA ALA A 218 -8.03 15.43 -6.40
C ALA A 218 -7.43 16.68 -5.74
N VAL A 219 -6.57 16.54 -4.72
CA VAL A 219 -5.93 17.67 -4.04
C VAL A 219 -5.05 18.48 -4.99
N ILE A 220 -4.27 17.80 -5.85
CA ILE A 220 -3.44 18.48 -6.86
C ILE A 220 -4.33 19.23 -7.84
N LYS A 221 -5.38 18.58 -8.38
CA LYS A 221 -6.30 19.21 -9.32
C LYS A 221 -6.97 20.45 -8.73
N TRP A 222 -7.47 20.37 -7.50
CA TRP A 222 -8.08 21.50 -6.82
C TRP A 222 -7.13 22.68 -6.62
N ARG A 223 -5.86 22.42 -6.29
CA ARG A 223 -4.84 23.47 -6.18
C ARG A 223 -4.52 24.08 -7.55
N MET A 224 -4.57 23.30 -8.62
CA MET A 224 -4.29 23.79 -9.98
C MET A 224 -5.42 24.61 -10.60
N GLU A 225 -6.67 24.22 -10.35
CA GLU A 225 -7.85 24.78 -11.03
C GLU A 225 -8.69 25.68 -10.11
N GLY A 226 -8.52 25.56 -8.79
CA GLY A 226 -9.49 26.02 -7.81
C GLY A 226 -10.71 25.08 -7.74
N ILE A 227 -11.47 25.16 -6.65
CA ILE A 227 -12.78 24.51 -6.54
C ILE A 227 -13.71 25.34 -5.67
N ASN A 228 -14.96 25.43 -6.10
CA ASN A 228 -16.06 25.94 -5.27
C ASN A 228 -16.98 24.77 -4.95
N THR A 229 -17.06 24.38 -3.68
CA THR A 229 -17.92 23.28 -3.25
C THR A 229 -19.35 23.77 -2.98
N LYS A 230 -20.32 22.86 -3.04
CA LYS A 230 -21.72 23.17 -2.71
C LYS A 230 -21.91 23.66 -1.27
N GLU A 231 -20.95 23.40 -0.40
CA GLU A 231 -20.92 23.79 1.02
C GLU A 231 -20.30 25.19 1.24
N GLY A 232 -19.91 25.89 0.16
CA GLY A 232 -19.35 27.24 0.23
C GLY A 232 -17.85 27.29 0.54
N GLU A 233 -17.19 26.14 0.68
CA GLU A 233 -15.72 26.11 0.79
C GLU A 233 -15.12 26.38 -0.59
N ILE A 234 -14.41 27.52 -0.69
CA ILE A 234 -13.69 27.97 -1.88
C ILE A 234 -12.22 27.65 -1.66
N ILE A 235 -11.66 26.77 -2.49
CA ILE A 235 -10.20 26.62 -2.60
C ILE A 235 -9.76 27.47 -3.78
N GLU A 236 -8.99 28.51 -3.48
CA GLU A 236 -8.37 29.33 -4.51
C GLU A 236 -7.33 28.53 -5.29
N LYS A 237 -7.21 28.85 -6.57
CA LYS A 237 -6.16 28.32 -7.43
C LYS A 237 -4.80 28.73 -6.87
N ASN A 238 -4.01 27.74 -6.46
CA ASN A 238 -2.65 27.90 -5.98
C ASN A 238 -1.74 26.80 -6.57
N PRO A 239 -1.22 27.00 -7.80
CA PRO A 239 -0.32 26.06 -8.44
C PRO A 239 0.99 25.83 -7.66
N GLN A 240 1.46 26.84 -6.93
CA GLN A 240 2.65 26.72 -6.08
C GLN A 240 2.45 25.69 -4.95
N ALA A 241 1.27 25.72 -4.31
CA ALA A 241 0.94 24.69 -3.33
C ALA A 241 0.80 23.30 -3.96
N ALA A 242 0.37 23.19 -5.22
CA ALA A 242 0.35 21.90 -5.94
C ALA A 242 1.77 21.36 -6.15
N PHE A 243 2.68 22.24 -6.57
CA PHE A 243 4.11 21.96 -6.71
C PHE A 243 4.72 21.47 -5.39
N GLU A 244 4.58 22.24 -4.30
CA GLU A 244 5.15 21.90 -2.99
C GLU A 244 4.66 20.54 -2.48
N PHE A 245 3.38 20.26 -2.65
CA PHE A 245 2.81 18.97 -2.26
C PHE A 245 3.32 17.82 -3.12
N ASN A 246 3.47 18.02 -4.42
CA ASN A 246 4.05 17.00 -5.28
C ASN A 246 5.55 16.78 -4.99
N GLU A 247 6.30 17.83 -4.67
CA GLU A 247 7.70 17.72 -4.21
C GLU A 247 7.82 16.91 -2.92
N HIS A 248 6.90 17.11 -1.98
CA HIS A 248 6.86 16.30 -0.77
C HIS A 248 6.64 14.81 -1.08
N LEU A 249 5.70 14.49 -1.97
CA LEU A 249 5.48 13.11 -2.44
C LEU A 249 6.69 12.54 -3.21
N VAL A 250 7.42 13.36 -3.95
CA VAL A 250 8.67 12.96 -4.62
C VAL A 250 9.75 12.58 -3.61
N MET A 251 9.89 13.32 -2.51
CA MET A 251 10.82 12.97 -1.42
C MET A 251 10.47 11.62 -0.79
N GLN A 252 9.18 11.24 -0.78
CA GLN A 252 8.70 9.93 -0.34
C GLN A 252 8.87 8.82 -1.39
N ARG A 253 9.48 9.11 -2.54
CA ARG A 253 9.61 8.20 -3.68
C ARG A 253 8.26 7.71 -4.25
N ASN A 254 7.21 8.53 -4.17
CA ASN A 254 5.96 8.23 -4.85
C ASN A 254 6.18 8.27 -6.37
N GLU A 255 5.95 7.14 -7.04
CA GLU A 255 6.22 6.99 -8.48
C GLU A 255 5.37 7.91 -9.35
N LYS A 256 4.09 8.10 -9.01
CA LYS A 256 3.20 9.01 -9.74
C LYS A 256 3.60 10.47 -9.54
N ALA A 257 4.07 10.84 -8.35
CA ALA A 257 4.59 12.19 -8.10
C ALA A 257 5.86 12.47 -8.90
N LEU A 258 6.78 11.49 -9.00
CA LEU A 258 7.95 11.56 -9.88
C LEU A 258 7.56 11.72 -11.35
N MET A 259 6.54 10.99 -11.80
CA MET A 259 6.00 11.14 -13.16
C MET A 259 5.43 12.55 -13.39
N ARG A 260 4.62 13.07 -12.47
CA ARG A 260 4.07 14.45 -12.54
C ARG A 260 5.18 15.49 -12.56
N LYS A 261 6.23 15.32 -11.75
CA LYS A 261 7.39 16.22 -11.75
C LYS A 261 8.07 16.25 -13.11
N ILE A 262 8.33 15.09 -13.71
CA ILE A 262 9.02 15.03 -15.01
C ILE A 262 8.14 15.59 -16.13
N GLU A 263 6.85 15.28 -16.13
CA GLU A 263 5.89 15.89 -17.07
C GLU A 263 5.79 17.40 -16.87
N GLY A 264 5.73 17.84 -15.61
CA GLY A 264 5.69 19.23 -15.20
C GLY A 264 6.89 20.01 -15.73
N LEU A 265 8.10 19.50 -15.49
CA LEU A 265 9.33 20.09 -16.00
C LEU A 265 9.41 20.05 -17.54
N ALA A 266 8.95 18.98 -18.18
CA ALA A 266 9.00 18.88 -19.65
C ALA A 266 8.01 19.82 -20.37
N HIS A 267 6.84 20.06 -19.77
CA HIS A 267 5.70 20.68 -20.45
C HIS A 267 5.12 21.92 -19.76
N GLY A 268 5.58 22.30 -18.56
CA GLY A 268 5.02 23.39 -17.76
C GLY A 268 3.68 23.04 -17.12
N ARG A 269 3.58 21.86 -16.50
CA ARG A 269 2.34 21.32 -15.90
C ARG A 269 2.47 21.14 -14.38
N TRP A 270 1.35 20.95 -13.69
CA TRP A 270 1.32 20.57 -12.26
C TRP A 270 1.99 21.58 -11.31
N GLY A 271 2.01 22.86 -11.69
CA GLY A 271 2.66 23.92 -10.92
C GLY A 271 4.17 24.04 -11.15
N TYR A 272 4.75 23.22 -12.03
CA TYR A 272 6.16 23.31 -12.41
C TYR A 272 6.34 24.26 -13.59
N ASP A 273 7.38 25.08 -13.51
CA ASP A 273 7.89 25.79 -14.67
C ASP A 273 8.51 24.82 -15.68
N LYS A 274 8.38 25.14 -16.96
CA LYS A 274 8.92 24.33 -18.04
C LYS A 274 10.45 24.43 -18.05
N ASP A 275 11.10 23.40 -17.53
CA ASP A 275 12.54 23.16 -17.65
C ASP A 275 12.81 21.76 -18.24
N PRO A 276 12.87 21.65 -19.58
CA PRO A 276 13.13 20.38 -20.24
C PRO A 276 14.53 19.82 -19.93
N LYS A 277 15.50 20.68 -19.56
CA LYS A 277 16.86 20.24 -19.18
C LYS A 277 16.82 19.54 -17.81
N ALA A 278 16.07 20.08 -16.85
CA ALA A 278 15.85 19.42 -15.57
C ALA A 278 15.06 18.11 -15.73
N ALA A 279 14.04 18.08 -16.59
CA ALA A 279 13.29 16.86 -16.91
C ALA A 279 14.21 15.75 -17.45
N PHE A 280 15.08 16.11 -18.41
CA PHE A 280 16.10 15.22 -18.97
C PHE A 280 17.05 14.69 -17.89
N LYS A 281 17.65 15.57 -17.08
CA LYS A 281 18.59 15.18 -16.02
C LYS A 281 17.96 14.24 -14.99
N LEU A 282 16.74 14.55 -14.55
CA LEU A 282 16.00 13.71 -13.63
C LEU A 282 15.68 12.33 -14.24
N ASN A 283 15.30 12.29 -15.52
CA ASN A 283 15.07 11.01 -16.20
C ASN A 283 16.36 10.20 -16.37
N GLU A 284 17.48 10.82 -16.74
CA GLU A 284 18.78 10.15 -16.85
C GLU A 284 19.24 9.57 -15.51
N TYR A 285 19.02 10.29 -14.40
CA TYR A 285 19.27 9.75 -13.07
C TYR A 285 18.47 8.47 -12.81
N LEU A 286 17.17 8.47 -13.10
CA LEU A 286 16.30 7.29 -12.94
C LEU A 286 16.68 6.14 -13.89
N VAL A 287 17.12 6.44 -15.10
CA VAL A 287 17.69 5.43 -16.02
C VAL A 287 18.95 4.81 -15.43
N GLY A 288 19.82 5.62 -14.82
CA GLY A 288 21.01 5.14 -14.11
C GLY A 288 20.70 4.22 -12.93
N GLN A 289 19.53 4.37 -12.31
CA GLN A 289 19.00 3.48 -11.27
C GLN A 289 18.29 2.23 -11.81
N GLY A 290 18.21 2.06 -13.14
CA GLY A 290 17.54 0.92 -13.77
C GLY A 290 16.01 1.02 -13.85
N SER A 291 15.43 2.22 -13.70
CA SER A 291 13.97 2.39 -13.79
C SER A 291 13.46 2.09 -15.21
N GLU A 292 12.65 1.04 -15.38
CA GLU A 292 12.05 0.68 -16.67
C GLU A 292 11.20 1.82 -17.25
N THR A 293 10.39 2.47 -16.41
CA THR A 293 9.56 3.61 -16.83
C THR A 293 10.42 4.79 -17.32
N ALA A 294 11.59 5.02 -16.73
CA ALA A 294 12.52 6.05 -17.19
C ALA A 294 13.20 5.68 -18.51
N ILE A 295 13.58 4.41 -18.68
CA ILE A 295 14.14 3.87 -19.94
C ILE A 295 13.12 4.01 -21.07
N ASN A 296 11.86 3.68 -20.79
CA ASN A 296 10.76 3.82 -21.75
C ASN A 296 10.58 5.27 -22.21
N ARG A 297 10.59 6.22 -21.25
CA ARG A 297 10.53 7.66 -21.55
C ARG A 297 11.75 8.15 -22.32
N LYS A 298 12.94 7.60 -22.07
CA LYS A 298 14.16 7.92 -22.84
C LYS A 298 14.05 7.47 -24.30
N ILE A 299 13.55 6.26 -24.55
CA ILE A 299 13.34 5.75 -25.92
C ILE A 299 12.31 6.62 -26.66
N GLU A 300 11.18 6.92 -26.00
CA GLU A 300 10.17 7.81 -26.58
C GLU A 300 10.70 9.23 -26.81
N GLY A 301 11.44 9.75 -25.83
CA GLY A 301 12.10 11.03 -25.89
C GLY A 301 13.02 11.14 -27.10
N TYR A 302 13.85 10.13 -27.36
CA TYR A 302 14.66 10.07 -28.57
C TYR A 302 13.82 9.87 -29.84
N ALA A 303 12.76 9.06 -29.83
CA ALA A 303 11.96 8.83 -31.02
C ALA A 303 11.17 10.08 -31.46
N ARG A 304 10.66 10.86 -30.50
CA ARG A 304 9.67 11.93 -30.74
C ARG A 304 10.14 13.34 -30.34
N GLY A 305 11.19 13.48 -29.54
CA GLY A 305 11.64 14.76 -28.98
C GLY A 305 10.86 15.18 -27.73
N TRP A 306 10.48 14.22 -26.87
CA TRP A 306 9.67 14.44 -25.67
C TRP A 306 10.49 14.34 -24.38
N TRP A 307 9.90 14.68 -23.23
CA TRP A 307 10.50 14.47 -21.90
C TRP A 307 11.85 15.18 -21.67
N GLY A 308 12.11 16.26 -22.41
CA GLY A 308 13.40 16.97 -22.37
C GLY A 308 14.47 16.43 -23.31
N TYR A 309 14.18 15.38 -24.08
CA TYR A 309 15.10 14.82 -25.08
C TYR A 309 14.93 15.51 -26.43
N HIS A 310 16.04 15.69 -27.15
CA HIS A 310 16.01 16.01 -28.56
C HIS A 310 15.70 14.77 -29.39
N LYS A 311 14.91 14.94 -30.46
CA LYS A 311 14.55 13.87 -31.38
C LYS A 311 15.82 13.30 -32.04
N ASN A 312 16.10 12.04 -31.74
CA ASN A 312 17.20 11.24 -32.30
C ASN A 312 16.75 9.78 -32.44
N PRO A 313 16.01 9.44 -33.51
CA PRO A 313 15.45 8.10 -33.68
C PRO A 313 16.52 6.99 -33.76
N LYS A 314 17.73 7.31 -34.25
CA LYS A 314 18.87 6.38 -34.27
C LYS A 314 19.30 5.95 -32.86
N SER A 315 19.27 6.87 -31.90
CA SER A 315 19.54 6.57 -30.49
C SER A 315 18.41 5.75 -29.85
N ALA A 316 17.15 6.03 -30.19
CA ALA A 316 16.01 5.23 -29.76
C ALA A 316 16.15 3.77 -30.22
N PHE A 317 16.44 3.57 -31.51
CA PHE A 317 16.71 2.26 -32.10
C PHE A 317 17.84 1.51 -31.39
N LYS A 318 19.02 2.14 -31.26
CA LYS A 318 20.19 1.51 -30.62
C LYS A 318 19.91 1.11 -29.17
N LEU A 319 19.24 1.97 -28.41
CA LEU A 319 18.88 1.67 -27.02
C LEU A 319 17.88 0.50 -26.95
N ASN A 320 16.87 0.48 -27.82
CA ASN A 320 15.89 -0.60 -27.84
C ASN A 320 16.53 -1.94 -28.27
N GLU A 321 17.43 -1.95 -29.27
CA GLU A 321 18.15 -3.16 -29.68
C GLU A 321 19.00 -3.75 -28.54
N ARG A 322 19.66 -2.90 -27.74
CA ARG A 322 20.39 -3.36 -26.55
C ARG A 322 19.47 -4.07 -25.56
N LEU A 323 18.29 -3.50 -25.29
CA LEU A 323 17.31 -4.09 -24.36
C LEU A 323 16.70 -5.39 -24.91
N VAL A 324 16.50 -5.47 -26.23
CA VAL A 324 16.09 -6.71 -26.91
C VAL A 324 17.16 -7.79 -26.72
N GLY A 325 18.45 -7.46 -26.88
CA GLY A 325 19.55 -8.38 -26.61
C GLY A 325 19.64 -8.86 -25.16
N GLN A 326 19.04 -8.10 -24.22
CA GLN A 326 18.92 -8.47 -22.81
C GLN A 326 17.62 -9.25 -22.50
N GLY A 327 16.79 -9.55 -23.50
CA GLY A 327 15.53 -10.27 -23.31
C GLY A 327 14.38 -9.41 -22.76
N SER A 328 14.47 -8.08 -22.81
CA SER A 328 13.38 -7.20 -22.37
C SER A 328 12.15 -7.35 -23.25
N GLU A 329 11.09 -7.93 -22.71
CA GLU A 329 9.84 -8.18 -23.44
C GLU A 329 9.16 -6.89 -23.93
N THR A 330 9.28 -5.81 -23.17
CA THR A 330 8.78 -4.49 -23.58
C THR A 330 9.56 -3.97 -24.79
N ALA A 331 10.89 -4.18 -24.82
CA ALA A 331 11.72 -3.80 -25.96
C ALA A 331 11.47 -4.68 -27.20
N ILE A 332 11.24 -5.98 -26.99
CA ILE A 332 10.82 -6.94 -28.03
C ILE A 332 9.50 -6.47 -28.67
N SER A 333 8.51 -6.12 -27.84
CA SER A 333 7.24 -5.58 -28.32
C SER A 333 7.43 -4.32 -29.18
N ARG A 334 8.28 -3.39 -28.73
CA ARG A 334 8.60 -2.17 -29.47
C ARG A 334 9.32 -2.44 -30.78
N LYS A 335 10.18 -3.45 -30.84
CA LYS A 335 10.89 -3.84 -32.06
C LYS A 335 9.92 -4.36 -33.10
N ILE A 336 9.02 -5.28 -32.71
CA ILE A 336 7.98 -5.84 -33.58
C ILE A 336 7.07 -4.72 -34.10
N GLU A 337 6.55 -3.87 -33.21
CA GLU A 337 5.70 -2.74 -33.61
C GLU A 337 6.47 -1.71 -34.44
N GLY A 338 7.73 -1.45 -34.07
CA GLY A 338 8.64 -0.55 -34.77
C GLY A 338 8.82 -0.96 -36.23
N TYR A 339 9.08 -2.24 -36.49
CA TYR A 339 9.14 -2.76 -37.86
C TYR A 339 7.77 -2.80 -38.54
N ALA A 340 6.69 -3.13 -37.84
CA ALA A 340 5.36 -3.17 -38.44
C ALA A 340 4.85 -1.78 -38.89
N ARG A 341 5.19 -0.72 -38.14
CA ARG A 341 4.59 0.62 -38.29
C ARG A 341 5.59 1.75 -38.62
N GLY A 342 6.90 1.51 -38.50
CA GLY A 342 7.93 2.54 -38.66
C GLY A 342 8.09 3.45 -37.44
N TRP A 343 7.95 2.90 -36.23
CA TRP A 343 8.01 3.65 -34.96
C TRP A 343 9.33 3.44 -34.23
N TRP A 344 9.57 4.23 -33.16
CA TRP A 344 10.70 4.03 -32.22
C TRP A 344 12.10 4.06 -32.86
N GLY A 345 12.24 4.65 -34.04
CA GLY A 345 13.49 4.68 -34.80
C GLY A 345 13.69 3.51 -35.76
N TYR A 346 12.72 2.60 -35.88
CA TYR A 346 12.71 1.54 -36.87
C TYR A 346 12.10 2.02 -38.19
N HIS A 347 12.64 1.53 -39.30
CA HIS A 347 12.01 1.66 -40.61
C HIS A 347 10.92 0.60 -40.78
N LYS A 348 9.79 0.97 -41.40
CA LYS A 348 8.67 0.05 -41.62
C LYS A 348 9.12 -1.11 -42.52
N ASN A 349 9.14 -2.32 -41.98
CA ASN A 349 9.39 -3.58 -42.64
C ASN A 349 8.61 -4.71 -41.94
N PRO A 350 7.32 -4.93 -42.29
CA PRO A 350 6.48 -5.91 -41.62
C PRO A 350 7.00 -7.35 -41.73
N LYS A 351 7.72 -7.70 -42.80
CA LYS A 351 8.32 -9.03 -42.96
C LYS A 351 9.34 -9.34 -41.85
N VAL A 352 10.17 -8.36 -41.48
CA VAL A 352 11.13 -8.50 -40.37
C VAL A 352 10.40 -8.63 -39.03
N ALA A 353 9.26 -7.94 -38.85
CA ALA A 353 8.44 -8.08 -37.65
C ALA A 353 7.88 -9.51 -37.51
N PHE A 354 7.35 -10.06 -38.62
CA PHE A 354 6.86 -11.43 -38.69
C PHE A 354 7.96 -12.46 -38.39
N GLU A 355 9.08 -12.41 -39.11
CA GLU A 355 10.19 -13.36 -38.94
C GLU A 355 10.76 -13.34 -37.51
N PHE A 356 10.87 -12.14 -36.94
CA PHE A 356 11.33 -12.00 -35.56
C PHE A 356 10.34 -12.58 -34.54
N ASN A 357 9.03 -12.37 -34.74
CA ASN A 357 8.01 -12.93 -33.85
C ASN A 357 7.91 -14.46 -33.98
N GLU A 358 8.00 -15.02 -35.18
CA GLU A 358 8.00 -16.47 -35.40
C GLU A 358 9.20 -17.16 -34.71
N ARG A 359 10.38 -16.52 -34.73
CA ARG A 359 11.54 -17.03 -33.98
C ARG A 359 11.26 -17.08 -32.47
N LEU A 360 10.58 -16.09 -31.92
CA LEU A 360 10.21 -16.06 -30.50
C LEU A 360 9.13 -17.09 -30.18
N VAL A 361 8.18 -17.32 -31.09
CA VAL A 361 7.18 -18.41 -30.96
C VAL A 361 7.89 -19.77 -30.92
N GLY A 362 8.90 -19.99 -31.77
CA GLY A 362 9.72 -21.21 -31.72
C GLY A 362 10.57 -21.37 -30.46
N GLN A 363 10.60 -20.36 -29.58
CA GLN A 363 11.24 -20.39 -28.26
C GLN A 363 10.20 -20.44 -27.13
N ASP A 364 8.96 -20.80 -27.44
CA ASP A 364 7.84 -20.86 -26.49
C ASP A 364 7.57 -19.53 -25.76
N ASN A 365 7.87 -18.39 -26.39
CA ASN A 365 7.55 -17.08 -25.81
C ASN A 365 6.03 -16.81 -25.87
N GLU A 366 5.38 -16.78 -24.70
CA GLU A 366 3.93 -16.59 -24.58
C GLU A 366 3.43 -15.29 -25.23
N LYS A 367 4.15 -14.18 -25.09
CA LYS A 367 3.71 -12.90 -25.67
C LYS A 367 3.87 -12.89 -27.19
N ALA A 368 4.89 -13.56 -27.71
CA ALA A 368 5.04 -13.76 -29.15
C ALA A 368 3.89 -14.61 -29.70
N LEU A 369 3.43 -15.59 -28.93
CA LEU A 369 2.28 -16.41 -29.29
C LEU A 369 0.97 -15.62 -29.32
N MET A 370 0.73 -14.77 -28.31
CA MET A 370 -0.40 -13.82 -28.32
C MET A 370 -0.34 -12.90 -29.55
N ARG A 371 0.84 -12.38 -29.89
CA ARG A 371 1.05 -11.58 -31.11
C ARG A 371 0.84 -12.38 -32.39
N LYS A 372 1.17 -13.66 -32.42
CA LYS A 372 0.86 -14.49 -33.59
C LYS A 372 -0.65 -14.59 -33.79
N ILE A 373 -1.40 -14.84 -32.72
CA ILE A 373 -2.86 -15.02 -32.77
C ILE A 373 -3.57 -13.73 -33.19
N GLU A 374 -3.27 -12.62 -32.53
CA GLU A 374 -3.83 -11.31 -32.91
C GLU A 374 -3.37 -10.88 -34.32
N GLY A 375 -2.16 -11.29 -34.74
CA GLY A 375 -1.60 -11.03 -36.06
C GLY A 375 -2.40 -11.74 -37.14
N LEU A 376 -2.62 -13.05 -36.96
CA LEU A 376 -3.44 -13.89 -37.84
C LEU A 376 -4.90 -13.44 -37.84
N ALA A 377 -5.46 -13.05 -36.69
CA ALA A 377 -6.85 -12.61 -36.66
C ALA A 377 -7.11 -11.30 -37.43
N HIS A 378 -6.16 -10.37 -37.41
CA HIS A 378 -6.38 -8.97 -37.83
C HIS A 378 -5.46 -8.47 -38.94
N GLY A 379 -4.49 -9.27 -39.39
CA GLY A 379 -3.45 -8.83 -40.33
C GLY A 379 -2.45 -7.85 -39.69
N ARG A 380 -2.08 -8.06 -38.42
CA ARG A 380 -1.17 -7.18 -37.66
C ARG A 380 0.25 -7.73 -37.60
N TRP A 381 1.21 -6.85 -37.31
CA TRP A 381 2.62 -7.20 -37.07
C TRP A 381 3.34 -7.99 -38.17
N GLY A 382 2.87 -7.84 -39.41
CA GLY A 382 3.45 -8.53 -40.57
C GLY A 382 2.83 -9.88 -40.87
N TYR A 383 1.82 -10.32 -40.11
CA TYR A 383 1.02 -11.49 -40.44
C TYR A 383 -0.05 -11.13 -41.47
N ASP A 384 -0.31 -12.06 -42.40
CA ASP A 384 -1.51 -12.04 -43.22
C ASP A 384 -2.72 -12.49 -42.38
N LYS A 385 -3.90 -11.94 -42.71
CA LYS A 385 -5.12 -12.25 -41.98
C LYS A 385 -5.59 -13.68 -42.28
N ASP A 386 -5.47 -14.57 -41.31
CA ASP A 386 -6.02 -15.93 -41.27
C ASP A 386 -6.71 -16.21 -39.91
N PRO A 387 -8.01 -15.85 -39.79
CA PRO A 387 -8.76 -16.06 -38.55
C PRO A 387 -8.99 -17.53 -38.21
N LYS A 388 -8.89 -18.45 -39.19
CA LYS A 388 -9.03 -19.90 -38.94
C LYS A 388 -7.81 -20.43 -38.21
N ALA A 389 -6.62 -20.09 -38.68
CA ALA A 389 -5.37 -20.43 -38.01
C ALA A 389 -5.30 -19.83 -36.59
N ALA A 390 -5.76 -18.58 -36.43
CA ALA A 390 -5.87 -17.95 -35.12
C ALA A 390 -6.79 -18.76 -34.18
N ALA A 391 -7.97 -19.15 -34.64
CA ALA A 391 -8.93 -19.94 -33.86
C ALA A 391 -8.39 -21.32 -33.45
N THR A 392 -7.72 -22.03 -34.37
CA THR A 392 -7.08 -23.32 -34.07
C THR A 392 -6.01 -23.18 -32.98
N LEU A 393 -5.20 -22.13 -33.05
CA LEU A 393 -4.16 -21.89 -32.06
C LEU A 393 -4.74 -21.51 -30.68
N ILE A 394 -5.81 -20.70 -30.66
CA ILE A 394 -6.57 -20.40 -29.45
C ILE A 394 -7.14 -21.67 -28.83
N ASP A 395 -7.73 -22.56 -29.63
CA ASP A 395 -8.29 -23.82 -29.15
C ASP A 395 -7.22 -24.68 -28.48
N TYR A 396 -6.07 -24.84 -29.13
CA TYR A 396 -4.93 -25.56 -28.58
C TYR A 396 -4.51 -24.96 -27.22
N LEU A 397 -4.30 -23.65 -27.13
CA LEU A 397 -3.84 -23.01 -25.90
C LEU A 397 -4.88 -23.03 -24.78
N ALA A 398 -6.16 -22.92 -25.13
CA ALA A 398 -7.24 -23.02 -24.18
C ALA A 398 -7.32 -24.43 -23.56
N THR A 399 -6.98 -25.49 -24.31
CA THR A 399 -6.86 -26.85 -23.75
C THR A 399 -5.66 -27.03 -22.81
N GLN A 400 -4.60 -26.23 -23.00
CA GLN A 400 -3.44 -26.19 -22.11
C GLN A 400 -3.66 -25.30 -20.87
N GLY A 401 -4.85 -24.70 -20.72
CA GLY A 401 -5.19 -23.85 -19.57
C GLY A 401 -4.69 -22.41 -19.69
N ASN A 402 -4.29 -21.94 -20.87
CA ASN A 402 -3.92 -20.53 -21.06
C ASN A 402 -5.16 -19.62 -20.90
N GLU A 403 -5.15 -18.76 -19.88
CA GLU A 403 -6.33 -17.97 -19.50
C GLU A 403 -6.73 -16.94 -20.56
N TRP A 404 -5.76 -16.34 -21.26
CA TRP A 404 -6.06 -15.42 -22.35
C TRP A 404 -6.74 -16.14 -23.52
N ALA A 405 -6.25 -17.32 -23.90
CA ALA A 405 -6.87 -18.13 -24.94
C ALA A 405 -8.27 -18.63 -24.53
N ILE A 406 -8.46 -19.01 -23.26
CA ILE A 406 -9.77 -19.33 -22.69
C ILE A 406 -10.75 -18.17 -22.87
N GLU A 407 -10.34 -16.95 -22.56
CA GLU A 407 -11.15 -15.74 -22.73
C GLU A 407 -11.52 -15.51 -24.19
N GLN A 408 -10.54 -15.55 -25.12
CA GLN A 408 -10.79 -15.37 -26.54
C GLN A 408 -11.78 -16.41 -27.09
N LYS A 409 -11.59 -17.68 -26.72
CA LYS A 409 -12.49 -18.78 -27.10
C LYS A 409 -13.91 -18.52 -26.63
N ILE A 410 -14.11 -18.17 -25.37
CA ILE A 410 -15.45 -17.91 -24.83
C ILE A 410 -16.09 -16.70 -25.50
N PHE A 411 -15.33 -15.62 -25.69
CA PHE A 411 -15.85 -14.42 -26.33
C PHE A 411 -16.36 -14.69 -27.75
N GLY A 412 -15.56 -15.35 -28.59
CA GLY A 412 -16.00 -15.62 -29.96
C GLY A 412 -17.06 -16.75 -30.03
N LEU A 413 -17.06 -17.76 -29.15
CA LEU A 413 -18.17 -18.70 -29.05
C LEU A 413 -19.50 -18.01 -28.68
N CYS A 414 -19.46 -16.88 -27.97
CA CYS A 414 -20.67 -16.12 -27.64
C CYS A 414 -21.12 -15.17 -28.75
N GLY A 415 -20.36 -15.03 -29.83
CA GLY A 415 -20.65 -14.09 -30.90
C GLY A 415 -20.54 -12.62 -30.47
N TYR A 416 -19.71 -12.32 -29.47
CA TYR A 416 -19.35 -10.94 -29.14
C TYR A 416 -18.43 -10.41 -30.25
N ASN A 417 -19.04 -10.04 -31.37
CA ASN A 417 -18.36 -9.45 -32.51
C ASN A 417 -18.05 -7.98 -32.18
N ASN A 418 -16.94 -7.76 -31.49
CA ASN A 418 -16.21 -6.51 -31.65
C ASN A 418 -15.27 -6.70 -32.85
N ASP A 419 -15.05 -5.67 -33.65
CA ASP A 419 -14.12 -5.71 -34.80
C ASP A 419 -12.69 -6.16 -34.43
N ASP A 420 -12.38 -6.25 -33.12
CA ASP A 420 -11.14 -6.73 -32.53
C ASP A 420 -11.16 -8.21 -32.04
N SER A 421 -12.24 -9.00 -32.22
CA SER A 421 -12.27 -10.42 -31.79
C SER A 421 -11.25 -11.27 -32.56
N THR A 422 -10.39 -11.98 -31.83
CA THR A 422 -9.37 -12.88 -32.41
C THR A 422 -9.86 -14.29 -32.71
N TYR A 423 -11.08 -14.63 -32.27
CA TYR A 423 -11.70 -15.95 -32.42
C TYR A 423 -13.00 -15.81 -33.24
N GLN A 424 -13.01 -16.33 -34.48
CA GLN A 424 -14.11 -16.13 -35.45
C GLN A 424 -14.83 -17.40 -35.96
N PRO A 425 -15.02 -18.50 -35.20
CA PRO A 425 -15.99 -19.51 -35.59
C PRO A 425 -17.44 -19.01 -35.38
N ALA A 426 -18.40 -19.74 -35.95
CA ALA A 426 -19.82 -19.45 -35.76
C ALA A 426 -20.19 -19.45 -34.26
N ALA A 427 -20.96 -18.46 -33.84
CA ALA A 427 -21.38 -18.32 -32.45
C ALA A 427 -22.09 -19.61 -31.98
N ASN A 428 -21.58 -20.18 -30.89
CA ASN A 428 -22.16 -21.31 -30.18
C ASN A 428 -22.13 -21.04 -28.66
N PRO A 429 -23.11 -20.26 -28.16
CA PRO A 429 -23.17 -19.89 -26.74
C PRO A 429 -23.26 -21.10 -25.80
N LYS A 430 -23.86 -22.21 -26.26
CA LYS A 430 -23.95 -23.45 -25.48
C LYS A 430 -22.57 -24.07 -25.26
N ALA A 431 -21.74 -24.13 -26.30
CA ALA A 431 -20.36 -24.61 -26.19
C ALA A 431 -19.52 -23.70 -25.27
N ALA A 432 -19.80 -22.39 -25.25
CA ALA A 432 -19.14 -21.46 -24.33
C ALA A 432 -19.45 -21.80 -22.86
N VAL A 433 -20.71 -22.08 -22.55
CA VAL A 433 -21.15 -22.51 -21.21
C VAL A 433 -20.50 -23.84 -20.84
N GLU A 434 -20.59 -24.85 -21.70
CA GLU A 434 -20.00 -26.18 -21.42
C GLU A 434 -18.49 -26.10 -21.19
N PHE A 435 -17.80 -25.27 -21.96
CA PHE A 435 -16.38 -25.01 -21.75
C PHE A 435 -16.11 -24.33 -20.41
N ASN A 436 -16.85 -23.27 -20.06
CA ASN A 436 -16.68 -22.57 -18.80
C ASN A 436 -17.05 -23.43 -17.57
N GLU A 437 -18.07 -24.29 -17.67
CA GLU A 437 -18.44 -25.23 -16.61
C GLU A 437 -17.35 -26.28 -16.33
N ARG A 438 -16.62 -26.73 -17.36
CA ARG A 438 -15.45 -27.61 -17.16
C ARG A 438 -14.35 -26.88 -16.37
N LEU A 439 -14.07 -25.63 -16.71
CA LEU A 439 -13.07 -24.81 -16.00
C LEU A 439 -13.47 -24.54 -14.54
N VAL A 440 -14.77 -24.28 -14.29
CA VAL A 440 -15.31 -24.15 -12.93
C VAL A 440 -15.10 -25.43 -12.11
N LYS A 441 -15.36 -26.60 -12.71
CA LYS A 441 -15.10 -27.90 -12.05
C LYS A 441 -13.62 -28.13 -11.73
N GLN A 442 -12.72 -27.58 -12.53
CA GLN A 442 -11.27 -27.61 -12.30
C GLN A 442 -10.79 -26.57 -11.28
N GLY A 443 -11.68 -25.75 -10.72
CA GLY A 443 -11.32 -24.74 -9.73
C GLY A 443 -10.79 -23.43 -10.33
N ASN A 444 -10.96 -23.18 -11.63
CA ASN A 444 -10.49 -21.94 -12.27
C ASN A 444 -11.29 -20.72 -11.74
N GLU A 445 -10.60 -19.80 -11.06
CA GLU A 445 -11.23 -18.64 -10.43
C GLU A 445 -11.89 -17.70 -11.45
N ARG A 446 -11.26 -17.41 -12.58
CA ARG A 446 -11.85 -16.56 -13.63
C ARG A 446 -13.10 -17.18 -14.22
N ALA A 447 -13.15 -18.49 -14.39
CA ALA A 447 -14.34 -19.19 -14.85
C ALA A 447 -15.52 -19.05 -13.86
N PHE A 448 -15.25 -19.05 -12.54
CA PHE A 448 -16.27 -18.72 -11.54
C PHE A 448 -16.79 -17.28 -11.69
N ILE A 449 -15.89 -16.30 -11.86
CA ILE A 449 -16.28 -14.90 -12.07
C ILE A 449 -17.16 -14.78 -13.32
N ARG A 450 -16.70 -15.37 -14.42
CA ARG A 450 -17.39 -15.37 -15.71
C ARG A 450 -18.78 -16.01 -15.62
N LYS A 451 -18.91 -17.11 -14.86
CA LYS A 451 -20.20 -17.76 -14.59
C LYS A 451 -21.15 -16.84 -13.82
N ILE A 452 -20.68 -16.18 -12.75
CA ILE A 452 -21.52 -15.26 -11.95
C ILE A 452 -22.01 -14.10 -12.82
N GLU A 453 -21.13 -13.48 -13.59
CA GLU A 453 -21.50 -12.38 -14.49
C GLU A 453 -22.43 -12.83 -15.60
N GLY A 454 -22.15 -14.01 -16.17
CA GLY A 454 -22.96 -14.66 -17.18
C GLY A 454 -24.38 -14.88 -16.70
N LEU A 455 -24.56 -15.49 -15.52
CA LEU A 455 -25.87 -15.70 -14.91
C LEU A 455 -26.56 -14.37 -14.56
N ASN A 456 -25.83 -13.36 -14.08
CA ASN A 456 -26.45 -12.09 -13.67
C ASN A 456 -26.96 -11.25 -14.86
N LYS A 457 -26.17 -11.19 -15.95
CA LYS A 457 -26.38 -10.29 -17.10
C LYS A 457 -26.88 -11.01 -18.36
N GLY A 458 -26.83 -12.35 -18.41
CA GLY A 458 -27.04 -13.12 -19.62
C GLY A 458 -25.84 -13.10 -20.56
N LEU A 459 -24.63 -13.16 -20.01
CA LEU A 459 -23.37 -13.08 -20.77
C LEU A 459 -22.65 -14.44 -20.86
N SER A 460 -21.62 -14.54 -21.69
CA SER A 460 -20.78 -15.74 -21.85
C SER A 460 -21.61 -17.00 -22.18
N GLY A 461 -22.70 -16.83 -22.90
CA GLY A 461 -23.65 -17.87 -23.29
C GLY A 461 -24.58 -18.37 -22.19
N TYR A 462 -24.45 -17.87 -20.96
CA TYR A 462 -25.37 -18.20 -19.87
C TYR A 462 -26.71 -17.51 -20.08
N LYS A 463 -27.80 -18.25 -19.86
CA LYS A 463 -29.13 -17.65 -19.69
C LYS A 463 -29.13 -16.83 -18.41
N ARG A 464 -29.73 -15.63 -18.46
CA ARG A 464 -29.84 -14.76 -17.29
C ARG A 464 -30.64 -15.44 -16.17
N ASP A 465 -29.96 -15.78 -15.09
CA ASP A 465 -30.48 -16.27 -13.81
C ASP A 465 -29.78 -15.53 -12.66
N PRO A 466 -30.27 -14.34 -12.28
CA PRO A 466 -29.67 -13.54 -11.23
C PRO A 466 -29.74 -14.20 -9.85
N LYS A 467 -30.66 -15.16 -9.64
CA LYS A 467 -30.78 -15.89 -8.38
C LYS A 467 -29.62 -16.88 -8.23
N ALA A 468 -29.37 -17.69 -9.26
CA ALA A 468 -28.22 -18.59 -9.28
C ALA A 468 -26.89 -17.82 -9.18
N ALA A 469 -26.77 -16.67 -9.86
CA ALA A 469 -25.61 -15.79 -9.73
C ALA A 469 -25.39 -15.31 -8.29
N PHE A 470 -26.48 -14.91 -7.63
CA PHE A 470 -26.47 -14.47 -6.24
C PHE A 470 -26.04 -15.60 -5.30
N ASP A 471 -26.69 -16.77 -5.37
CA ASP A 471 -26.40 -17.92 -4.50
C ASP A 471 -24.93 -18.37 -4.64
N LEU A 472 -24.40 -18.38 -5.86
CA LEU A 472 -23.01 -18.68 -6.15
C LEU A 472 -22.05 -17.64 -5.52
N ASN A 473 -22.34 -16.34 -5.66
CA ASN A 473 -21.52 -15.30 -5.06
C ASN A 473 -21.59 -15.31 -3.53
N GLU A 474 -22.75 -15.62 -2.92
CA GLU A 474 -22.89 -15.78 -1.47
C GLU A 474 -22.00 -16.89 -0.92
N GLY A 475 -21.87 -18.01 -1.64
CA GLY A 475 -20.94 -19.08 -1.29
C GLY A 475 -19.49 -18.58 -1.19
N LEU A 476 -19.04 -17.77 -2.17
CA LEU A 476 -17.68 -17.21 -2.21
C LEU A 476 -17.46 -16.12 -1.16
N VAL A 477 -18.49 -15.31 -0.86
CA VAL A 477 -18.45 -14.33 0.23
C VAL A 477 -18.26 -15.02 1.58
N LYS A 478 -18.94 -16.14 1.83
CA LYS A 478 -18.76 -16.94 3.05
C LYS A 478 -17.34 -17.49 3.19
N GLN A 479 -16.66 -17.75 2.07
CA GLN A 479 -15.25 -18.17 2.04
C GLN A 479 -14.27 -16.98 2.17
N GLY A 480 -14.76 -15.74 2.29
CA GLY A 480 -13.90 -14.55 2.42
C GLY A 480 -13.20 -14.13 1.12
N LYS A 481 -13.66 -14.60 -0.05
CA LYS A 481 -13.04 -14.26 -1.34
C LYS A 481 -13.26 -12.78 -1.66
N GLN A 482 -12.17 -12.02 -1.72
CA GLN A 482 -12.19 -10.56 -1.88
C GLN A 482 -12.98 -10.08 -3.11
N ALA A 483 -12.77 -10.71 -4.28
CA ALA A 483 -13.50 -10.34 -5.49
C ALA A 483 -15.02 -10.51 -5.34
N ALA A 484 -15.48 -11.55 -4.65
CA ALA A 484 -16.90 -11.79 -4.39
C ALA A 484 -17.49 -10.76 -3.41
N ILE A 485 -16.71 -10.34 -2.41
CA ILE A 485 -17.06 -9.28 -1.46
C ILE A 485 -17.20 -7.94 -2.19
N ILE A 486 -16.21 -7.56 -3.01
CA ILE A 486 -16.23 -6.32 -3.80
C ILE A 486 -17.46 -6.29 -4.72
N ARG A 487 -17.70 -7.36 -5.49
CA ARG A 487 -18.90 -7.47 -6.35
C ARG A 487 -20.19 -7.30 -5.54
N LYS A 488 -20.28 -7.90 -4.35
CA LYS A 488 -21.46 -7.77 -3.49
C LYS A 488 -21.67 -6.33 -3.01
N ILE A 489 -20.60 -5.63 -2.63
CA ILE A 489 -20.65 -4.21 -2.25
C ILE A 489 -21.18 -3.37 -3.41
N GLU A 490 -20.64 -3.54 -4.62
CA GLU A 490 -21.07 -2.78 -5.81
C GLU A 490 -22.54 -3.06 -6.18
N ASN A 491 -22.97 -4.32 -6.08
CA ASN A 491 -24.36 -4.71 -6.31
C ASN A 491 -25.32 -4.10 -5.27
N LEU A 492 -24.93 -3.99 -4.01
CA LEU A 492 -25.75 -3.36 -2.98
C LEU A 492 -25.76 -1.83 -3.12
N LYS A 493 -24.63 -1.20 -3.47
CA LYS A 493 -24.53 0.25 -3.75
C LYS A 493 -25.41 0.69 -4.92
N SER A 494 -25.37 -0.05 -6.03
CA SER A 494 -26.16 0.30 -7.23
C SER A 494 -27.67 0.20 -6.99
N ARG A 495 -28.11 -0.70 -6.09
CA ARG A 495 -29.52 -0.80 -5.67
C ARG A 495 -29.98 0.36 -4.80
N GLU A 496 -29.11 0.92 -3.96
CA GLU A 496 -29.40 2.16 -3.23
C GLU A 496 -29.54 3.36 -4.18
N ALA A 497 -28.86 3.33 -5.34
CA ALA A 497 -28.87 4.41 -6.33
C ALA A 497 -30.00 4.30 -7.39
N SER A 498 -30.60 3.13 -7.59
CA SER A 498 -31.63 2.90 -8.61
C SER A 498 -33.00 2.64 -7.98
N HIS A 499 -34.08 3.21 -8.55
CA HIS A 499 -35.48 2.95 -8.14
C HIS A 499 -35.94 1.48 -8.32
N TYR A 500 -35.06 0.57 -8.76
CA TYR A 500 -35.39 -0.84 -8.98
C TYR A 500 -35.29 -1.67 -7.69
N LYS A 501 -36.37 -1.69 -6.90
CA LYS A 501 -36.67 -2.63 -5.79
C LYS A 501 -36.85 -4.09 -6.28
N ARG A 502 -35.97 -4.62 -7.15
CA ARG A 502 -36.21 -5.93 -7.81
C ARG A 502 -35.94 -7.15 -6.92
N PHE A 503 -35.46 -6.96 -5.69
CA PHE A 503 -35.27 -8.03 -4.69
C PHE A 503 -35.76 -7.56 -3.31
N LYS A 504 -37.02 -7.84 -2.99
CA LYS A 504 -37.61 -7.60 -1.67
C LYS A 504 -36.96 -8.55 -0.64
N GLY A 505 -36.37 -8.02 0.43
CA GLY A 505 -35.81 -8.82 1.54
C GLY A 505 -34.28 -8.92 1.66
N MET A 506 -33.50 -8.31 0.77
CA MET A 506 -32.04 -8.21 0.97
C MET A 506 -31.68 -7.03 1.90
N PRO A 507 -30.70 -7.20 2.81
CA PRO A 507 -30.25 -6.10 3.67
C PRO A 507 -29.69 -4.95 2.82
N ASN A 508 -29.87 -3.72 3.28
CA ASN A 508 -29.11 -2.59 2.71
C ASN A 508 -27.61 -2.80 2.97
N LEU A 509 -26.74 -2.04 2.29
CA LEU A 509 -25.29 -2.27 2.36
C LEU A 509 -24.76 -2.13 3.80
N LYS A 510 -25.27 -1.14 4.53
CA LYS A 510 -24.93 -0.90 5.94
C LYS A 510 -25.23 -2.13 6.79
N ASP A 511 -26.48 -2.62 6.78
CA ASP A 511 -26.93 -3.74 7.61
C ASP A 511 -26.13 -5.01 7.33
N TRP A 512 -25.78 -5.25 6.06
CA TRP A 512 -24.93 -6.37 5.69
C TRP A 512 -23.51 -6.23 6.24
N ILE A 513 -22.89 -5.05 6.10
CA ILE A 513 -21.57 -4.78 6.69
C ILE A 513 -21.62 -4.97 8.21
N GLU A 514 -22.65 -4.49 8.89
CA GLU A 514 -22.79 -4.66 10.34
C GLU A 514 -22.93 -6.12 10.74
N LYS A 515 -23.76 -6.90 10.03
CA LYS A 515 -23.91 -8.33 10.27
C LYS A 515 -22.61 -9.09 10.08
N GLU A 516 -21.84 -8.81 9.03
CA GLU A 516 -20.55 -9.46 8.80
C GLU A 516 -19.48 -9.02 9.81
N ALA A 517 -19.49 -7.75 10.23
CA ALA A 517 -18.59 -7.25 11.26
C ALA A 517 -18.85 -7.92 12.63
N LEU A 518 -20.12 -8.17 12.97
CA LEU A 518 -20.54 -8.92 14.17
C LEU A 518 -20.06 -10.38 14.14
N LYS A 519 -20.01 -11.01 12.96
CA LYS A 519 -19.41 -12.35 12.77
C LYS A 519 -17.88 -12.35 12.88
N GLY A 520 -17.26 -11.18 13.06
CA GLY A 520 -15.80 -11.05 13.14
C GLY A 520 -15.09 -10.90 11.81
N SER A 521 -15.82 -10.69 10.70
CA SER A 521 -15.21 -10.48 9.40
C SER A 521 -14.37 -9.20 9.39
N ARG A 522 -13.08 -9.35 9.15
CA ARG A 522 -12.12 -8.23 9.23
C ARG A 522 -12.34 -7.17 8.17
N TRP A 523 -12.65 -7.56 6.94
CA TRP A 523 -13.00 -6.62 5.87
C TRP A 523 -14.24 -5.82 6.23
N ALA A 524 -15.24 -6.46 6.87
CA ALA A 524 -16.48 -5.79 7.25
C ALA A 524 -16.25 -4.79 8.39
N ARG A 525 -15.42 -5.14 9.38
CA ARG A 525 -14.96 -4.21 10.41
C ARG A 525 -14.23 -3.01 9.81
N TYR A 526 -13.34 -3.25 8.83
CA TYR A 526 -12.66 -2.17 8.10
C TYR A 526 -13.67 -1.25 7.40
N LEU A 527 -14.59 -1.79 6.59
CA LEU A 527 -15.59 -0.99 5.88
C LEU A 527 -16.53 -0.24 6.84
N LYS A 528 -16.90 -0.84 7.98
CA LYS A 528 -17.67 -0.17 9.03
C LYS A 528 -16.90 1.01 9.62
N ALA A 529 -15.61 0.85 9.92
CA ALA A 529 -14.76 1.94 10.39
C ALA A 529 -14.69 3.08 9.38
N GLN A 530 -14.45 2.75 8.10
CA GLN A 530 -14.43 3.73 7.01
C GLN A 530 -15.79 4.41 6.82
N GLY A 531 -16.88 3.65 6.91
CA GLY A 531 -18.26 4.15 6.85
C GLY A 531 -18.55 5.17 7.95
N LEU A 532 -18.26 4.82 9.20
CA LEU A 532 -18.43 5.71 10.35
C LEU A 532 -17.52 6.95 10.28
N LYS A 533 -16.29 6.79 9.79
CA LYS A 533 -15.30 7.88 9.74
C LYS A 533 -15.61 8.91 8.64
N TYR A 534 -16.05 8.44 7.48
CA TYR A 534 -16.20 9.27 6.27
C TYR A 534 -17.66 9.43 5.80
N GLY A 535 -18.64 8.84 6.50
CA GLY A 535 -20.05 8.92 6.11
C GLY A 535 -20.37 8.11 4.85
N THR A 536 -19.73 6.95 4.68
CA THR A 536 -19.86 6.12 3.46
C THR A 536 -20.63 4.83 3.74
N PHE A 537 -21.03 4.10 2.69
CA PHE A 537 -21.74 2.81 2.79
C PHE A 537 -23.05 2.85 3.60
N GLY A 538 -23.76 3.99 3.58
CA GLY A 538 -25.00 4.19 4.33
C GLY A 538 -24.81 4.51 5.82
N PHE A 539 -23.57 4.60 6.32
CA PHE A 539 -23.30 5.03 7.69
C PHE A 539 -23.35 6.56 7.80
N LYS A 540 -24.01 7.07 8.84
CA LYS A 540 -23.88 8.47 9.23
C LYS A 540 -22.48 8.70 9.80
N MET A 541 -21.83 9.77 9.37
CA MET A 541 -20.51 10.14 9.88
C MET A 541 -20.57 10.35 11.40
N ASN A 542 -19.70 9.63 12.12
CA ASN A 542 -19.48 9.77 13.55
C ASN A 542 -18.03 9.41 13.87
N ARG A 543 -17.15 10.42 13.87
CA ARG A 543 -15.70 10.23 14.05
C ARG A 543 -15.34 9.64 15.42
N ALA A 544 -16.00 10.09 16.49
CA ALA A 544 -15.73 9.59 17.83
C ALA A 544 -16.05 8.10 17.93
N LEU A 545 -17.19 7.68 17.37
CA LEU A 545 -17.56 6.27 17.29
C LEU A 545 -16.60 5.48 16.39
N ALA A 546 -16.17 6.05 15.26
CA ALA A 546 -15.19 5.43 14.38
C ALA A 546 -13.86 5.19 15.10
N ILE A 547 -13.31 6.18 15.81
CA ILE A 547 -12.05 6.06 16.56
C ILE A 547 -12.16 4.97 17.64
N LYS A 548 -13.26 4.97 18.41
CA LYS A 548 -13.52 3.93 19.42
C LYS A 548 -13.57 2.55 18.76
N TYR A 549 -14.27 2.43 17.65
CA TYR A 549 -14.41 1.18 16.89
C TYR A 549 -13.07 0.69 16.32
N ILE A 550 -12.29 1.59 15.74
CA ILE A 550 -10.95 1.32 15.19
C ILE A 550 -10.02 0.77 16.27
N ARG A 551 -9.98 1.41 17.45
CA ARG A 551 -9.14 0.97 18.58
C ARG A 551 -9.57 -0.39 19.11
N ASN A 552 -10.87 -0.60 19.30
CA ASN A 552 -11.41 -1.85 19.83
C ASN A 552 -11.17 -3.05 18.92
N HIS A 553 -10.99 -2.84 17.62
CA HIS A 553 -10.86 -3.91 16.63
C HIS A 553 -9.52 -3.93 15.88
N GLY A 554 -8.56 -3.08 16.25
CA GLY A 554 -7.25 -3.02 15.61
C GLY A 554 -7.32 -2.74 14.11
N ILE A 555 -8.08 -1.73 13.68
CA ILE A 555 -8.36 -1.47 12.27
C ILE A 555 -7.35 -0.47 11.66
N PRO A 556 -6.42 -0.89 10.79
CA PRO A 556 -5.55 0.02 10.04
C PRO A 556 -6.34 0.89 9.03
N TYR A 557 -5.73 2.00 8.57
CA TYR A 557 -6.41 3.08 7.83
C TYR A 557 -6.83 2.77 6.39
#